data_AF-U9UGL0-F1
#
_entry.id   AF-U9UGL0-F1
#
_cell.length_a   1.000
_cell.length_b   1.000
_cell.length_c   1.000
_cell.angle_alpha   90.00
_cell.angle_beta   90.00
_cell.angle_gamma   90.00
#
_symmetry.space_group_name_H-M   'P 1'
#
loop_
_entity.id
_entity.type
_entity.pdbx_description
1 polymer ?
#
loop_
_entity_poly.entity_id
_entity_poly.type
_entity_poly.pdbx_seq_one_letter_code
_entity_poly.pdbx_strand_id
1 'polypeptide(L)'
;MGFFVVCVLKEAKTIISDKIVKVLLTDCCQFHNVFNIATNNQFENLGGIQVFLRKPPEKWVYVEEGLQSDISMLFELNFTHIKFILEATETTVQKRPNAFDLIMNISQRICLPEQKKEDTRKDLLYNNIIKLFQSKMVGWRNETQNTFGKSFVERLTAALWYIDPHRTKFAE
;
A
#
# COMPACT_ATOMS: atom_id res chain seq x y z
N MET A 1 -4.02 8.12 30.08
CA MET A 1 -5.34 7.85 29.47
C MET A 1 -6.16 9.13 29.55
N GLY A 2 -6.73 9.59 28.44
CA GLY A 2 -7.50 10.84 28.38
C GLY A 2 -8.82 10.66 27.64
N PHE A 3 -9.81 11.48 27.98
CA PHE A 3 -11.08 11.56 27.27
C PHE A 3 -11.14 12.90 26.54
N PHE A 4 -11.43 12.85 25.24
CA PHE A 4 -11.54 14.04 24.40
C PHE A 4 -12.92 14.10 23.77
N VAL A 5 -13.45 15.31 23.66
CA VAL A 5 -14.69 15.58 22.92
C VAL A 5 -14.30 15.79 21.46
N VAL A 6 -14.79 14.93 20.57
CA VAL A 6 -14.44 14.94 19.15
C VAL A 6 -15.65 15.31 18.32
N CYS A 7 -15.49 16.32 17.47
CA CYS A 7 -16.48 16.66 16.44
C CYS A 7 -15.88 16.55 15.03
N VAL A 8 -16.69 16.08 14.09
CA VAL A 8 -16.28 15.87 12.69
C VAL A 8 -17.25 16.62 11.79
N LEU A 9 -16.72 17.55 11.00
CA LEU A 9 -17.49 18.37 10.05
C LEU A 9 -17.04 18.06 8.63
N LYS A 10 -17.98 18.13 7.69
CA LYS A 10 -17.70 18.13 6.25
C LYS A 10 -18.26 19.40 5.64
N GLU A 11 -17.39 20.23 5.07
CA GLU A 11 -17.65 21.50 4.35
C GLU A 11 -18.41 22.62 5.12
N ALA A 12 -19.27 22.26 6.08
CA ALA A 12 -19.99 23.12 7.04
C ALA A 12 -21.00 22.29 7.88
N LYS A 13 -21.28 21.03 7.48
CA LYS A 13 -22.25 20.16 8.14
C LYS A 13 -21.55 19.26 9.16
N THR A 14 -22.05 19.27 10.39
CA THR A 14 -21.60 18.34 11.44
C THR A 14 -22.07 16.93 11.08
N ILE A 15 -21.11 16.03 10.82
CA ILE A 15 -21.39 14.60 10.60
C ILE A 15 -21.44 13.89 11.95
N ILE A 16 -20.52 14.25 12.85
CA ILE A 16 -20.42 13.69 14.20
C ILE A 16 -20.37 14.85 15.18
N SER A 17 -21.39 14.97 16.00
CA SER A 17 -21.45 15.96 17.08
C SER A 17 -20.89 15.34 18.35
N ASP A 18 -19.84 15.95 18.89
CA ASP A 18 -19.34 15.80 20.26
C ASP A 18 -19.30 14.36 20.80
N LYS A 19 -18.70 13.46 20.03
CA LYS A 19 -18.45 12.07 20.44
C LYS A 19 -17.29 12.05 21.42
N ILE A 20 -17.49 11.45 22.60
CA ILE A 20 -16.41 11.26 23.57
C ILE A 20 -15.55 10.08 23.13
N VAL A 21 -14.28 10.35 22.84
CA VAL A 21 -13.30 9.34 22.44
C VAL A 21 -12.29 9.14 23.56
N LYS A 22 -12.12 7.87 23.96
CA LYS A 22 -11.12 7.44 24.94
C LYS A 22 -9.81 7.15 24.22
N VAL A 23 -8.72 7.80 24.65
CA VAL A 23 -7.40 7.66 24.02
C VAL A 23 -6.37 7.16 25.05
N LEU A 24 -5.66 6.09 24.70
CA LEU A 24 -4.50 5.59 25.43
C LEU A 24 -3.22 5.98 24.68
N LEU A 25 -2.21 6.46 25.42
CA LEU A 25 -0.91 6.92 24.90
C LEU A 25 0.06 5.78 24.53
N THR A 26 -0.31 4.53 24.81
CA THR A 26 0.61 3.38 24.77
C THR A 26 0.83 2.79 23.38
N ASP A 27 -0.01 3.13 22.39
CA ASP A 27 0.06 2.57 21.03
C ASP A 27 0.07 3.69 19.99
N CYS A 28 1.25 4.00 19.42
CA CYS A 28 1.51 4.91 18.28
C CYS A 28 0.38 5.94 18.00
N CYS A 29 0.37 7.05 18.72
CA CYS A 29 -0.81 7.89 18.89
C CYS A 29 -0.84 9.10 17.94
N GLN A 30 -1.07 8.86 16.65
CA GLN A 30 -1.34 9.96 15.71
C GLN A 30 -2.83 10.36 15.74
N PHE A 31 -3.13 11.62 15.42
CA PHE A 31 -4.52 12.10 15.26
C PHE A 31 -5.34 11.26 14.27
N HIS A 32 -4.67 10.60 13.32
CA HIS A 32 -5.24 9.58 12.45
C HIS A 32 -6.04 8.50 13.19
N ASN A 33 -5.50 7.96 14.29
CA ASN A 33 -6.16 6.89 15.05
C ASN A 33 -7.42 7.40 15.77
N VAL A 34 -7.37 8.61 16.31
CA VAL A 34 -8.54 9.25 16.95
C VAL A 34 -9.62 9.55 15.92
N PHE A 35 -9.24 10.00 14.73
CA PHE A 35 -10.16 10.23 13.62
C PHE A 35 -10.86 8.93 13.19
N ASN A 36 -10.10 7.84 13.03
CA ASN A 36 -10.63 6.52 12.67
C ASN A 36 -11.61 5.98 13.72
N ILE A 37 -11.29 6.09 15.01
CA ILE A 37 -12.19 5.70 16.11
C ILE A 37 -13.44 6.58 16.15
N ALA A 38 -13.29 7.90 15.95
CA ALA A 38 -14.42 8.82 15.93
C ALA A 38 -15.38 8.49 14.78
N THR A 39 -14.84 8.18 13.60
CA THR A 39 -15.58 7.95 12.37
C THR A 39 -15.94 6.49 12.09
N ASN A 40 -15.56 5.55 12.97
CA ASN A 40 -15.71 4.10 12.76
C ASN A 40 -15.12 3.65 11.40
N ASN A 41 -13.96 4.19 11.01
CA ASN A 41 -13.26 3.91 9.75
C ASN A 41 -14.09 4.22 8.47
N GLN A 42 -15.12 5.04 8.56
CA GLN A 42 -16.00 5.32 7.41
C GLN A 42 -15.36 6.22 6.34
N PHE A 43 -14.25 6.89 6.66
CA PHE A 43 -13.61 7.90 5.81
C PHE A 43 -12.13 7.60 5.53
N GLU A 44 -11.80 6.31 5.38
CA GLU A 44 -10.48 5.91 4.87
C GLU A 44 -10.28 6.50 3.47
N ASN A 45 -9.19 7.26 3.28
CA ASN A 45 -8.73 7.87 2.01
C ASN A 45 -9.28 9.26 1.62
N LEU A 46 -9.81 10.07 2.55
CA LEU A 46 -10.04 11.49 2.25
C LEU A 46 -8.76 12.31 2.45
N GLY A 47 -8.21 12.84 1.35
CA GLY A 47 -7.18 13.88 1.40
C GLY A 47 -7.80 15.22 1.85
N GLY A 48 -7.06 16.03 2.60
CA GLY A 48 -7.51 17.37 3.05
C GLY A 48 -8.27 17.39 4.38
N ILE A 49 -7.84 16.61 5.38
CA ILE A 49 -8.41 16.67 6.73
C ILE A 49 -7.62 17.69 7.56
N GLN A 50 -8.30 18.76 7.97
CA GLN A 50 -7.77 19.75 8.90
C GLN A 50 -8.12 19.37 10.34
N VAL A 51 -7.15 19.52 11.24
CA VAL A 51 -7.29 19.22 12.67
C VAL A 51 -7.23 20.51 13.46
N PHE A 52 -8.21 20.73 14.32
CA PHE A 52 -8.27 21.87 15.24
C PHE A 52 -8.41 21.39 16.67
N LEU A 53 -7.75 22.09 17.58
CA LEU A 53 -7.74 21.78 19.01
C LEU A 53 -8.32 22.93 19.80
N ARG A 54 -8.97 22.62 20.92
CA ARG A 54 -9.51 23.64 21.81
C ARG A 54 -9.49 23.20 23.27
N LYS A 55 -9.17 24.17 24.11
CA LYS A 55 -9.34 24.11 25.56
C LYS A 55 -10.31 25.24 25.96
N PRO A 56 -11.60 24.95 26.19
CA PRO A 56 -12.55 26.00 26.54
C PRO A 56 -12.09 26.78 27.78
N PRO A 57 -12.20 28.13 27.78
CA PRO A 57 -12.96 28.96 26.83
C PRO A 57 -12.19 29.41 25.58
N GLU A 58 -10.94 29.00 25.39
CA GLU A 58 -10.02 29.48 24.35
C GLU A 58 -10.52 29.24 22.92
N LYS A 59 -9.89 29.91 21.94
CA LYS A 59 -10.22 29.76 20.51
C LYS A 59 -9.69 28.43 19.98
N TRP A 60 -10.23 28.01 18.83
CA TRP A 60 -9.70 26.85 18.09
C TRP A 60 -8.31 27.16 17.54
N VAL A 61 -7.38 26.23 17.73
CA VAL A 61 -6.00 26.29 17.25
C VAL A 61 -5.82 25.26 16.14
N TYR A 62 -5.20 25.64 15.03
CA TYR A 62 -4.92 24.77 13.90
C TYR A 62 -3.65 23.94 14.12
N VAL A 63 -3.64 22.68 13.69
CA VAL A 63 -2.47 21.79 13.73
C VAL A 63 -1.90 21.65 12.31
N GLU A 64 -0.70 22.17 12.07
CA GLU A 64 -0.06 22.19 10.74
C GLU A 64 0.20 20.79 10.17
N GLU A 65 0.65 19.85 11.00
CA GLU A 65 0.90 18.45 10.62
C GLU A 65 -0.38 17.60 10.51
N GLY A 66 -1.55 18.20 10.80
CA GLY A 66 -2.86 17.57 10.66
C GLY A 66 -2.97 16.21 11.33
N LEU A 67 -3.36 15.18 10.56
CA LEU A 67 -3.56 13.82 11.06
C LEU A 67 -2.27 13.07 11.41
N GLN A 68 -1.12 13.52 10.89
CA GLN A 68 0.17 12.86 11.12
C GLN A 68 0.82 13.31 12.42
N SER A 69 0.33 14.42 13.01
CA SER A 69 0.88 14.93 14.25
C SER A 69 0.60 14.01 15.43
N ASP A 70 1.50 14.06 16.41
CA ASP A 70 1.40 13.29 17.65
C ASP A 70 0.37 13.91 18.61
N ILE A 71 -0.46 13.05 19.19
CA ILE A 71 -1.46 13.39 20.21
C ILE A 71 -0.79 13.72 21.56
N SER A 72 0.48 13.40 21.76
CA SER A 72 1.25 13.72 22.98
C SER A 72 1.09 15.19 23.42
N MET A 73 1.05 16.13 22.47
CA MET A 73 0.81 17.56 22.72
C MET A 73 -0.55 17.85 23.39
N LEU A 74 -1.57 17.02 23.15
CA LEU A 74 -2.88 17.20 23.81
C LEU A 74 -2.81 17.00 25.31
N PHE A 75 -1.98 16.05 25.74
CA PHE A 75 -1.78 15.73 27.14
C PHE A 75 -0.90 16.77 27.82
N GLU A 76 0.18 17.20 27.16
CA GLU A 76 1.09 18.22 27.69
C GLU A 76 0.40 19.59 27.82
N LEU A 77 -0.43 19.97 26.85
CA LEU A 77 -1.08 21.29 26.80
C LEU A 77 -2.50 21.30 27.38
N ASN A 78 -3.00 20.14 27.85
CA ASN A 78 -4.33 19.96 28.43
C ASN A 78 -5.48 20.42 27.50
N PHE A 79 -5.37 20.12 26.21
CA PHE A 79 -6.50 20.29 25.29
C PHE A 79 -7.59 19.27 25.61
N THR A 80 -8.86 19.64 25.41
CA THR A 80 -10.00 18.77 25.75
C THR A 80 -10.91 18.48 24.57
N HIS A 81 -10.86 19.31 23.53
CA HIS A 81 -11.70 19.21 22.36
C HIS A 81 -10.85 19.10 21.09
N ILE A 82 -11.29 18.22 20.19
CA ILE A 82 -10.68 17.99 18.88
C ILE A 82 -11.77 18.17 17.82
N LYS A 83 -11.48 18.93 16.79
CA LYS A 83 -12.37 19.17 15.66
C LYS A 83 -11.66 18.77 14.37
N PHE A 84 -12.28 17.86 13.64
CA PHE A 84 -11.84 17.47 12.31
C PHE A 84 -12.73 18.13 11.27
N ILE A 85 -12.12 18.81 10.30
CA ILE A 85 -12.82 19.37 9.15
C ILE A 85 -12.36 18.62 7.91
N LEU A 86 -13.30 17.91 7.29
CA LEU A 86 -13.16 17.34 5.97
C LEU A 86 -13.46 18.47 4.98
N GLU A 87 -12.43 19.00 4.35
CA GLU A 87 -12.65 19.78 3.14
C GLU A 87 -13.11 18.82 2.05
N ALA A 88 -14.18 19.17 1.31
CA ALA A 88 -14.24 18.68 -0.05
C ALA A 88 -13.06 19.32 -0.75
N THR A 89 -11.95 18.59 -0.83
CA THR A 89 -11.13 18.74 -2.02
C THR A 89 -12.11 18.57 -3.17
N GLU A 90 -12.37 19.65 -3.92
CA GLU A 90 -12.77 19.53 -5.31
C GLU A 90 -11.98 18.36 -5.82
N THR A 91 -12.69 17.29 -6.17
CA THR A 91 -12.12 16.01 -6.55
C THR A 91 -10.69 16.19 -7.01
N THR A 92 -9.70 15.90 -6.16
CA THR A 92 -8.62 15.10 -6.69
C THR A 92 -9.39 13.88 -7.11
N VAL A 93 -9.84 13.91 -8.36
CA VAL A 93 -10.12 12.73 -9.14
C VAL A 93 -8.89 11.93 -8.76
N GLN A 94 -9.06 10.91 -7.89
CA GLN A 94 -8.16 9.78 -7.93
C GLN A 94 -8.16 9.52 -9.42
N LYS A 95 -7.09 9.96 -10.09
CA LYS A 95 -6.99 9.96 -11.53
C LYS A 95 -6.96 8.48 -11.77
N ARG A 96 -8.17 7.92 -11.91
CA ARG A 96 -8.43 6.50 -12.06
C ARG A 96 -7.49 6.20 -13.20
N PRO A 97 -6.39 5.46 -12.93
CA PRO A 97 -5.26 5.44 -13.84
C PRO A 97 -5.90 5.16 -15.19
N ASN A 98 -5.71 6.11 -16.12
CA ASN A 98 -6.46 6.12 -17.36
C ASN A 98 -6.43 4.68 -17.88
N ALA A 99 -7.57 4.10 -18.29
CA ALA A 99 -7.59 2.70 -18.70
C ALA A 99 -6.46 2.42 -19.71
N PHE A 100 -6.12 3.41 -20.55
CA PHE A 100 -4.95 3.38 -21.42
C PHE A 100 -3.61 3.39 -20.68
N ASP A 101 -3.40 4.25 -19.68
CA ASP A 101 -2.19 4.25 -18.85
C ASP A 101 -2.02 2.93 -18.07
N LEU A 102 -3.14 2.36 -17.59
CA LEU A 102 -3.14 1.07 -16.89
C LEU A 102 -2.77 -0.07 -17.84
N ILE A 103 -3.41 -0.14 -19.02
CA ILE A 103 -3.10 -1.13 -20.06
C ILE A 103 -1.65 -0.96 -20.54
N MET A 104 -1.18 0.27 -20.72
CA MET A 104 0.19 0.57 -21.14
C MET A 104 1.21 0.20 -20.07
N ASN A 105 0.89 0.40 -18.79
CA ASN A 105 1.75 -0.06 -17.70
C ASN A 105 1.78 -1.59 -17.64
N ILE A 106 0.63 -2.26 -17.76
CA ILE A 106 0.54 -3.73 -17.76
C ILE A 106 1.30 -4.34 -18.94
N SER A 107 1.23 -3.77 -20.14
CA SER A 107 1.98 -4.26 -21.32
C SER A 107 3.50 -4.11 -21.18
N GLN A 108 3.94 -3.17 -20.35
CA GLN A 108 5.35 -2.96 -20.06
C GLN A 108 5.91 -3.94 -19.01
N ARG A 109 5.04 -4.65 -18.27
CA ARG A 109 5.48 -5.58 -17.22
C ARG A 109 6.16 -6.79 -17.84
N ILE A 110 7.30 -7.15 -17.24
CA ILE A 110 8.02 -8.38 -17.53
C ILE A 110 7.41 -9.48 -16.67
N CYS A 111 6.84 -10.49 -17.32
CA CYS A 111 6.24 -11.66 -16.71
C CYS A 111 7.10 -12.90 -16.97
N LEU A 112 7.10 -13.82 -16.01
CA LEU A 112 7.82 -15.09 -16.08
C LEU A 112 6.84 -16.27 -16.08
N PRO A 113 7.19 -17.38 -16.74
CA PRO A 113 6.43 -18.62 -16.64
C PRO A 113 6.30 -19.07 -15.19
N GLU A 114 5.18 -19.70 -14.86
CA GLU A 114 4.96 -20.29 -13.55
C GLU A 114 6.01 -21.36 -13.23
N GLN A 115 6.45 -21.40 -11.97
CA GLN A 115 7.33 -22.44 -11.47
C GLN A 115 6.58 -23.76 -11.36
N LYS A 116 7.28 -24.84 -11.65
CA LYS A 116 6.75 -26.20 -11.52
C LYS A 116 6.85 -26.65 -10.07
N LYS A 117 5.98 -27.58 -9.68
CA LYS A 117 6.17 -28.33 -8.44
C LYS A 117 7.47 -29.15 -8.55
N GLU A 118 8.32 -29.10 -7.53
CA GLU A 118 9.66 -29.71 -7.55
C GLU A 118 9.62 -31.23 -7.32
N ASP A 119 8.91 -31.97 -8.18
CA ASP A 119 8.79 -33.42 -8.07
C ASP A 119 10.03 -34.14 -8.66
N THR A 120 10.73 -33.52 -9.62
CA THR A 120 11.96 -34.08 -10.23
C THR A 120 13.13 -33.09 -10.24
N ARG A 121 14.36 -33.61 -10.38
CA ARG A 121 15.57 -32.77 -10.59
C ARG A 121 15.48 -31.90 -11.85
N LYS A 122 14.74 -32.37 -12.86
CA LYS A 122 14.48 -31.61 -14.09
C LYS A 122 13.53 -30.43 -13.83
N ASP A 123 12.54 -30.59 -12.95
CA ASP A 123 11.67 -29.50 -12.51
C ASP A 123 12.43 -28.48 -11.68
N LEU A 124 13.35 -28.93 -10.83
CA LEU A 124 14.26 -28.05 -10.10
C LEU A 124 15.16 -27.24 -11.05
N LEU A 125 15.69 -27.87 -12.11
CA LEU A 125 16.47 -27.16 -13.15
C LEU A 125 15.60 -26.11 -13.87
N TYR A 126 14.37 -26.45 -14.24
CA TYR A 126 13.42 -25.51 -14.82
C TYR A 126 13.20 -24.30 -13.90
N ASN A 127 12.92 -24.54 -12.61
CA ASN A 127 12.70 -23.47 -11.63
C ASN A 127 13.95 -22.61 -11.41
N ASN A 128 15.15 -23.21 -11.46
CA ASN A 128 16.41 -22.47 -11.37
C ASN A 128 16.62 -21.52 -12.56
N ILE A 129 16.24 -21.92 -13.76
CA ILE A 129 16.27 -21.04 -14.95
C ILE A 129 15.30 -19.86 -14.75
N ILE A 130 14.11 -20.10 -14.21
CA ILE A 130 13.15 -19.03 -13.89
C ILE A 130 13.72 -18.07 -12.85
N LYS A 131 14.32 -18.58 -11.76
CA LYS A 131 14.98 -17.78 -10.72
C LYS A 131 16.14 -16.95 -11.28
N LEU A 132 16.93 -17.51 -12.20
CA LEU A 132 17.98 -16.79 -12.91
C LEU A 132 17.40 -15.62 -13.73
N PHE A 133 16.32 -15.86 -14.46
CA PHE A 133 15.67 -14.83 -15.28
C PHE A 133 15.12 -13.70 -14.41
N GLN A 134 14.53 -14.05 -13.27
CA GLN A 134 14.09 -13.09 -12.25
C GLN A 134 15.27 -12.26 -11.73
N SER A 135 16.42 -12.88 -11.42
CA SER A 135 17.61 -12.16 -10.93
C SER A 135 18.16 -11.14 -11.94
N LYS A 136 17.97 -11.42 -13.24
CA LYS A 136 18.45 -10.59 -14.35
C LYS A 136 17.38 -9.61 -14.83
N MET A 137 16.19 -9.59 -14.23
CA MET A 137 15.06 -8.75 -14.64
C MET A 137 14.69 -8.94 -16.12
N VAL A 138 14.78 -10.17 -16.62
CA VAL A 138 14.42 -10.55 -18.00
C VAL A 138 13.20 -11.46 -18.00
N GLY A 139 12.45 -11.46 -19.10
CA GLY A 139 11.25 -12.26 -19.26
C GLY A 139 10.42 -11.81 -20.46
N TRP A 140 9.13 -12.07 -20.42
CA TRP A 140 8.23 -11.84 -21.55
C TRP A 140 7.23 -10.73 -21.26
N ARG A 141 6.78 -10.06 -22.33
CA ARG A 141 5.74 -9.03 -22.28
C ARG A 141 4.47 -9.57 -22.93
N ASN A 142 3.37 -8.84 -22.78
CA ASN A 142 2.09 -9.11 -23.45
C ASN A 142 1.51 -10.49 -23.14
N GLU A 143 1.63 -10.95 -21.89
CA GLU A 143 1.01 -12.20 -21.42
C GLU A 143 1.49 -13.49 -22.15
N THR A 144 2.63 -13.42 -22.85
CA THR A 144 3.19 -14.56 -23.60
C THR A 144 4.04 -15.52 -22.74
N GLN A 145 4.14 -15.28 -21.43
CA GLN A 145 4.97 -16.09 -20.52
C GLN A 145 4.50 -17.54 -20.42
N ASN A 146 3.20 -17.80 -20.39
CA ASN A 146 2.67 -19.16 -20.23
C ASN A 146 2.54 -19.93 -21.56
N THR A 147 2.77 -19.27 -22.69
CA THR A 147 2.77 -19.87 -24.03
C THR A 147 4.19 -19.99 -24.58
N PHE A 148 4.71 -18.92 -25.19
CA PHE A 148 6.03 -18.90 -25.79
C PHE A 148 7.13 -18.99 -24.73
N GLY A 149 7.00 -18.24 -23.63
CA GLY A 149 8.00 -18.25 -22.55
C GLY A 149 8.16 -19.63 -21.92
N LYS A 150 7.05 -20.30 -21.61
CA LYS A 150 7.05 -21.66 -21.09
C LYS A 150 7.74 -22.62 -22.07
N SER A 151 7.35 -22.61 -23.35
CA SER A 151 7.97 -23.46 -24.38
C SER A 151 9.47 -23.20 -24.51
N PHE A 152 9.90 -21.94 -24.45
CA PHE A 152 11.31 -21.57 -24.47
C PHE A 152 12.07 -22.16 -23.28
N VAL A 153 11.58 -21.96 -22.06
CA VAL A 153 12.25 -22.47 -20.85
C VAL A 153 12.25 -23.99 -20.83
N GLU A 154 11.18 -24.65 -21.28
CA GLU A 154 11.12 -26.11 -21.38
C GLU A 154 12.15 -26.67 -22.36
N ARG A 155 12.30 -26.05 -23.54
CA ARG A 155 13.33 -26.43 -24.53
C ARG A 155 14.73 -26.20 -24.00
N LEU A 156 14.97 -25.06 -23.36
CA LEU A 156 16.27 -24.74 -22.75
C LEU A 156 16.60 -25.74 -21.63
N THR A 157 15.62 -26.06 -20.77
CA THR A 157 15.76 -27.06 -19.71
C THR A 157 16.11 -28.43 -20.30
N ALA A 158 15.41 -28.85 -21.37
CA ALA A 158 15.67 -30.12 -22.03
C ALA A 158 17.08 -30.18 -22.64
N ALA A 159 17.53 -29.11 -23.30
CA ALA A 159 18.87 -29.01 -23.88
C ALA A 159 19.95 -29.09 -22.79
N LEU A 160 19.81 -28.29 -21.72
CA LEU A 160 20.76 -28.30 -20.60
C LEU A 160 20.79 -29.66 -19.89
N TRP A 161 19.62 -30.28 -19.69
CA TRP A 161 19.50 -31.62 -19.09
C TRP A 161 20.21 -32.69 -19.93
N TYR A 162 20.16 -32.58 -21.26
CA TYR A 162 20.84 -33.50 -22.15
C TYR A 162 22.36 -33.29 -22.20
N ILE A 163 22.83 -32.05 -22.10
CA ILE A 163 24.26 -31.72 -22.13
C ILE A 163 24.94 -32.05 -20.80
N ASP A 164 24.24 -31.96 -19.67
CA ASP A 164 24.81 -32.13 -18.33
C ASP A 164 25.67 -33.40 -18.14
N PRO A 165 25.25 -34.60 -18.62
CA PRO A 165 26.05 -35.83 -18.53
C PRO A 165 27.21 -35.90 -19.52
N HIS A 166 27.26 -35.00 -20.51
CA HIS A 166 28.21 -35.02 -21.62
C HIS A 166 29.14 -33.81 -21.64
N ARG A 167 29.18 -33.01 -20.56
CA ARG A 167 30.00 -31.79 -20.44
C ARG A 167 31.46 -31.99 -20.85
N THR A 168 32.06 -33.13 -20.53
CA THR A 168 33.45 -33.45 -20.86
C THR A 168 33.72 -33.54 -22.36
N LYS A 169 32.71 -33.89 -23.17
CA LYS A 169 32.83 -33.98 -24.64
C LYS A 169 32.82 -32.62 -25.34
N PHE A 170 32.50 -31.54 -24.61
CA PHE A 170 32.43 -30.17 -25.14
C PHE A 170 33.55 -29.27 -24.59
N ALA A 171 34.43 -29.81 -23.75
CA ALA A 171 35.54 -29.07 -23.12
C ALA A 171 36.91 -29.35 -23.77
N GLU A 172 36.93 -30.13 -24.86
CA GLU A 172 38.06 -30.34 -25.77
C GLU A 172 37.94 -29.41 -26.99
#